data_AF-A0AAU9PJU7-F1
#
_entry.id   AF-A0AAU9PJU7-F1
#
_cell.length_a   1.000
_cell.length_b   1.000
_cell.length_c   1.000
_cell.angle_alpha   90.00
_cell.angle_beta   90.00
_cell.angle_gamma   90.00
#
_symmetry.space_group_name_H-M   'P 1'
#
loop_
_entity.id
_entity.type
_entity.pdbx_description
1 polymer ?
#
loop_
_entity_poly.entity_id
_entity_poly.type
_entity_poly.pdbx_seq_one_letter_code
_entity_poly.pdbx_strand_id
1 'polypeptide(L)'
;MLSSYAPVISAEKAYHEQLSVAEITNSAFEPSSMMVKCDPRHGKYMACCLMYRGDVVPKDVNAAVATIKTKRTIPFVDWCPTGFKCGINYEPPTVVPGGDLAKVQRAVCMISNSTSVAEVFSRIDHKFDLMYAKRAFVHWYVGEGMEEGEFSEAREDLAALEKDYEEVGAEGGDDVGDESMKAKVKSLLVGVIPDGQMPSDKTVGGGDDAFNTFFSETGAGKHVPRAVFVDLEPTVIDEVRTGTYRQLFHPEQLISGKEDAANNFARGHYTIGKEIVDLCLDRIRKLADNCTGLQGFLVFNAVGGGTGSGLGSLLLERLSVDYGKKSKLGFTVYPSPQVSTSVVEPYNNVLSTHSLLEHTDVAILLDNEAIYDICRRSLDIERPT
;
A
#
# COMPACT_ATOMS: atom_id res chain seq x y z
N MET A 1 -5.96 0.77 -6.62
CA MET A 1 -6.96 1.28 -5.64
C MET A 1 -6.46 2.57 -4.99
N LEU A 2 -7.36 3.52 -4.75
CA LEU A 2 -7.06 4.75 -4.03
C LEU A 2 -7.17 4.55 -2.53
N SER A 3 -6.46 5.36 -1.76
CA SER A 3 -6.52 5.37 -0.30
C SER A 3 -6.64 6.77 0.28
N SER A 4 -7.27 6.90 1.44
CA SER A 4 -7.33 8.13 2.22
C SER A 4 -7.36 7.86 3.72
N TYR A 5 -6.99 8.85 4.52
CA TYR A 5 -7.03 8.77 5.98
C TYR A 5 -7.51 10.08 6.58
N ALA A 6 -8.40 9.99 7.56
CA ALA A 6 -8.92 11.16 8.26
C ALA A 6 -9.17 10.86 9.75
N PRO A 7 -8.82 11.78 10.67
CA PRO A 7 -8.06 12.99 10.41
C PRO A 7 -6.55 12.72 10.28
N VAL A 8 -5.88 13.53 9.48
CA VAL A 8 -4.44 13.77 9.61
C VAL A 8 -4.30 15.15 10.23
N ILE A 9 -3.80 15.24 11.47
CA ILE A 9 -3.75 16.49 12.23
C ILE A 9 -2.53 16.52 13.15
N SER A 10 -1.90 17.69 13.26
CA SER A 10 -0.77 17.93 14.17
C SER A 10 -1.21 17.96 15.64
N ALA A 11 -0.29 17.63 16.54
CA ALA A 11 -0.54 17.68 17.98
C ALA A 11 -1.01 19.07 18.47
N GLU A 12 -0.56 20.14 17.83
CA GLU A 12 -0.94 21.52 18.15
C GLU A 12 -2.40 21.81 17.78
N LYS A 13 -2.84 21.39 16.59
CA LYS A 13 -4.21 21.63 16.09
C LYS A 13 -5.27 20.76 16.76
N ALA A 14 -4.89 19.56 17.23
CA ALA A 14 -5.82 18.59 17.80
C ALA A 14 -6.55 19.05 19.07
N TYR A 15 -6.01 20.01 19.82
CA TYR A 15 -6.70 20.56 21.00
C TYR A 15 -7.94 21.40 20.66
N HIS A 16 -8.06 21.87 19.42
CA HIS A 16 -9.10 22.79 18.99
C HIS A 16 -10.20 22.12 18.14
N GLU A 17 -9.98 20.89 17.67
CA GLU A 17 -10.90 20.19 16.77
C GLU A 17 -11.44 18.91 17.42
N GLN A 18 -12.75 18.89 17.72
CA GLN A 18 -13.47 17.65 17.99
C GLN A 18 -14.15 17.19 16.71
N LEU A 19 -13.62 16.15 16.08
CA LEU A 19 -14.17 15.62 14.84
C LEU A 19 -15.16 14.50 15.11
N SER A 20 -16.40 14.71 14.68
CA SER A 20 -17.48 13.72 14.69
C SER A 20 -17.25 12.63 13.64
N VAL A 21 -17.95 11.50 13.78
CA VAL A 21 -17.94 10.43 12.76
C VAL A 21 -18.32 10.98 11.39
N ALA A 22 -19.33 11.85 11.32
CA ALA A 22 -19.75 12.47 10.06
C ALA A 22 -18.65 13.33 9.44
N GLU A 23 -17.93 14.12 10.23
CA GLU A 23 -16.84 14.98 9.72
C GLU A 23 -15.68 14.14 9.18
N ILE A 24 -15.17 13.16 9.95
CA ILE A 24 -14.06 12.33 9.49
C ILE A 24 -14.44 11.51 8.25
N THR A 25 -15.69 11.03 8.16
CA THR A 25 -16.18 10.33 6.98
C THR A 25 -16.20 11.25 5.77
N ASN A 26 -16.67 12.49 5.92
CA ASN A 26 -16.66 13.47 4.83
C ASN A 26 -15.24 13.82 4.40
N SER A 27 -14.35 14.09 5.35
CA SER A 27 -12.94 14.41 5.07
C SER A 27 -12.23 13.28 4.32
N ALA A 28 -12.59 12.01 4.54
CA ALA A 28 -12.00 10.89 3.81
C ALA A 28 -12.29 10.90 2.30
N PHE A 29 -13.34 11.60 1.85
CA PHE A 29 -13.66 11.77 0.43
C PHE A 29 -13.14 13.09 -0.16
N GLU A 30 -12.54 13.97 0.66
CA GLU A 30 -11.96 15.21 0.18
C GLU A 30 -10.60 14.95 -0.48
N PRO A 31 -10.27 15.64 -1.59
CA PRO A 31 -8.96 15.50 -2.24
C PRO A 31 -7.78 15.79 -1.30
N SER A 32 -8.00 16.59 -0.25
CA SER A 32 -6.97 16.91 0.74
C SER A 32 -6.52 15.73 1.60
N SER A 33 -7.33 14.68 1.69
CA SER A 33 -7.05 13.51 2.55
C SER A 33 -6.65 12.29 1.73
N MET A 34 -6.70 12.38 0.39
CA MET A 34 -6.32 11.32 -0.52
C MET A 34 -4.80 11.15 -0.52
N MET A 35 -4.34 9.92 -0.37
CA MET A 35 -2.92 9.55 -0.42
C MET A 35 -2.46 9.28 -1.86
N VAL A 36 -3.27 9.62 -2.86
CA VAL A 36 -2.94 9.49 -4.29
C VAL A 36 -3.23 10.82 -4.97
N LYS A 37 -2.32 11.28 -5.84
CA LYS A 37 -2.50 12.55 -6.55
C LYS A 37 -3.47 12.36 -7.72
N CYS A 38 -4.77 12.48 -7.46
CA CYS A 38 -5.80 12.52 -8.50
C CYS A 38 -6.98 13.35 -7.99
N ASP A 39 -7.80 13.88 -8.89
CA ASP A 39 -9.05 14.52 -8.49
C ASP A 39 -10.17 13.48 -8.46
N PRO A 40 -10.66 13.06 -7.27
CA PRO A 40 -11.74 12.08 -7.18
C PRO A 40 -13.04 12.53 -7.84
N ARG A 41 -13.19 13.84 -8.14
CA ARG A 41 -14.36 14.40 -8.81
C ARG A 41 -14.36 14.17 -10.32
N HIS A 42 -13.22 13.87 -10.93
CA HIS A 42 -13.12 13.51 -12.34
C HIS A 42 -13.44 12.03 -12.60
N GLY A 43 -13.56 11.22 -11.55
CA GLY A 43 -13.95 9.83 -11.64
C GLY A 43 -15.27 9.53 -10.93
N LYS A 44 -15.66 8.26 -10.94
CA LYS A 44 -16.76 7.70 -10.15
C LYS A 44 -16.22 6.66 -9.19
N TYR A 45 -16.84 6.54 -8.03
CA TYR A 45 -16.55 5.46 -7.08
C TYR A 45 -17.34 4.21 -7.46
N MET A 46 -16.65 3.08 -7.60
CA MET A 46 -17.26 1.76 -7.77
C MET A 46 -17.52 1.11 -6.41
N ALA A 47 -16.52 1.16 -5.54
CA ALA A 47 -16.61 0.60 -4.19
C ALA A 47 -15.69 1.35 -3.22
N CYS A 48 -16.12 1.47 -1.98
CA CYS A 48 -15.42 2.10 -0.87
C CYS A 48 -15.44 1.18 0.35
N CYS A 49 -14.28 0.92 0.93
CA CYS A 49 -14.13 0.28 2.23
C CYS A 49 -13.71 1.33 3.25
N LEU A 50 -14.56 1.59 4.25
CA LEU A 50 -14.31 2.52 5.35
C LEU A 50 -13.98 1.74 6.62
N MET A 51 -12.76 1.88 7.10
CA MET A 51 -12.23 1.22 8.29
C MET A 51 -12.10 2.25 9.42
N TYR A 52 -13.12 2.30 10.27
CA TYR A 52 -13.17 3.19 11.42
C TYR A 52 -12.40 2.63 12.62
N ARG A 53 -11.77 3.52 13.38
CA ARG A 53 -11.06 3.20 14.61
C ARG A 53 -11.49 4.12 15.76
N GLY A 54 -11.48 3.59 16.98
CA GLY A 54 -11.70 4.32 18.23
C GLY A 54 -13.17 4.48 18.61
N ASP A 55 -13.48 5.61 19.25
CA ASP A 55 -14.81 5.94 19.76
C ASP A 55 -15.79 6.24 18.61
N VAL A 56 -16.33 5.18 18.02
CA VAL A 56 -17.21 5.20 16.85
C VAL A 56 -18.35 4.22 17.06
N VAL A 57 -19.60 4.70 16.93
CA VAL A 57 -20.79 3.85 17.05
C VAL A 57 -21.38 3.51 15.67
N PRO A 58 -21.89 2.27 15.47
CA PRO A 58 -22.42 1.84 14.16
C PRO A 58 -23.55 2.72 13.61
N LYS A 59 -24.38 3.30 14.49
CA LYS A 59 -25.47 4.20 14.09
C LYS A 59 -24.95 5.43 13.34
N ASP A 60 -23.88 6.04 13.87
CA ASP A 60 -23.31 7.26 13.30
C ASP A 60 -22.58 6.97 12.00
N VAL A 61 -21.92 5.81 11.90
CA VAL A 61 -21.32 5.32 10.65
C VAL A 61 -22.37 5.18 9.56
N ASN A 62 -23.50 4.52 9.86
CA ASN A 62 -24.58 4.32 8.90
C ASN A 62 -25.19 5.67 8.45
N ALA A 63 -25.37 6.62 9.37
CA ALA A 63 -25.86 7.96 9.06
C ALA A 63 -24.88 8.76 8.18
N ALA A 64 -23.57 8.70 8.49
CA ALA A 64 -22.53 9.36 7.72
C ALA A 64 -22.45 8.79 6.29
N VAL A 65 -22.44 7.46 6.15
CA VAL A 65 -22.44 6.79 4.83
C VAL A 65 -23.70 7.11 4.02
N ALA A 66 -24.88 7.15 4.66
CA ALA A 66 -26.12 7.55 3.97
C ALA A 66 -26.02 8.98 3.42
N THR A 67 -25.34 9.88 4.14
CA THR A 67 -25.10 11.25 3.67
C THR A 67 -24.15 11.25 2.47
N ILE A 68 -23.03 10.52 2.52
CA ILE A 68 -22.07 10.42 1.42
C ILE A 68 -22.76 9.95 0.13
N LYS A 69 -23.60 8.91 0.22
CA LYS A 69 -24.34 8.36 -0.94
C LYS A 69 -25.23 9.38 -1.66
N THR A 70 -25.63 10.45 -0.99
CA THR A 70 -26.51 11.48 -1.57
C THR A 70 -25.75 12.72 -2.05
N LYS A 71 -24.44 12.81 -1.78
CA LYS A 71 -23.62 13.96 -2.16
C LYS A 71 -23.29 13.92 -3.65
N ARG A 72 -23.77 14.91 -4.39
CA ARG A 72 -23.48 15.07 -5.83
C ARG A 72 -21.99 15.25 -6.16
N THR A 73 -21.19 15.72 -5.20
CA THR A 73 -19.74 15.90 -5.36
C THR A 73 -18.96 14.58 -5.22
N ILE A 74 -19.63 13.50 -4.82
CA ILE A 74 -19.05 12.16 -4.63
C ILE A 74 -19.85 11.20 -5.52
N PRO A 75 -19.58 11.19 -6.83
CA PRO A 75 -20.34 10.37 -7.77
C PRO A 75 -19.99 8.88 -7.61
N PHE A 76 -21.01 8.03 -7.60
CA PHE A 76 -20.87 6.57 -7.65
C PHE A 76 -21.32 6.06 -9.02
N VAL A 77 -20.85 4.87 -9.40
CA VAL A 77 -21.39 4.16 -10.56
C VAL A 77 -22.84 3.73 -10.31
N ASP A 78 -23.69 3.81 -11.34
CA ASP A 78 -25.13 3.60 -11.20
C ASP A 78 -25.51 2.14 -10.92
N TRP A 79 -24.67 1.19 -11.37
CA TRP A 79 -24.89 -0.25 -11.22
C TRP A 79 -24.47 -0.80 -9.84
N CYS A 80 -23.73 -0.03 -9.02
CA CYS A 80 -23.37 -0.41 -7.64
C CYS A 80 -23.58 0.73 -6.63
N PRO A 81 -24.84 1.18 -6.39
CA PRO A 81 -25.14 2.25 -5.45
C PRO A 81 -24.93 1.83 -3.97
N THR A 82 -24.64 0.55 -3.73
CA THR A 82 -24.42 -0.03 -2.40
C THR A 82 -22.97 -0.37 -2.10
N GLY A 83 -22.01 0.08 -2.93
CA GLY A 83 -20.58 -0.25 -2.84
C GLY A 83 -19.84 0.26 -1.59
N PHE A 84 -20.42 0.20 -0.40
CA PHE A 84 -19.78 0.52 0.86
C PHE A 84 -19.58 -0.73 1.70
N LYS A 85 -18.33 -0.99 2.07
CA LYS A 85 -17.99 -1.89 3.16
C LYS A 85 -17.54 -1.05 4.36
N CYS A 86 -18.08 -1.31 5.53
CA CYS A 86 -17.67 -0.62 6.76
C CYS A 86 -17.12 -1.64 7.77
N GLY A 87 -15.97 -1.31 8.36
CA GLY A 87 -15.39 -2.03 9.48
C GLY A 87 -15.17 -1.08 10.66
N ILE A 88 -15.38 -1.56 11.88
CA ILE A 88 -15.13 -0.80 13.11
C ILE A 88 -14.15 -1.58 13.99
N ASN A 89 -13.10 -0.89 14.42
CA ASN A 89 -12.23 -1.30 15.51
C ASN A 89 -12.41 -0.30 16.65
N TYR A 90 -12.83 -0.75 17.83
CA TYR A 90 -13.08 0.15 18.96
C TYR A 90 -11.80 0.64 19.63
N GLU A 91 -10.64 0.08 19.27
CA GLU A 91 -9.35 0.59 19.72
C GLU A 91 -8.96 1.87 18.96
N PRO A 92 -8.62 2.96 19.69
CA PRO A 92 -8.22 4.21 19.06
C PRO A 92 -6.95 4.06 18.23
N PRO A 93 -6.71 4.95 17.25
CA PRO A 93 -5.45 5.01 16.52
C PRO A 93 -4.26 5.17 17.46
N THR A 94 -3.19 4.43 17.20
CA THR A 94 -1.91 4.58 17.90
C THR A 94 -1.02 5.53 17.11
N VAL A 95 -0.26 6.38 17.82
CA VAL A 95 0.75 7.26 17.23
C VAL A 95 2.14 6.78 17.64
N VAL A 96 3.12 7.02 16.76
CA VAL A 96 4.52 6.75 17.07
C VAL A 96 4.98 7.74 18.17
N PRO A 97 5.60 7.27 19.26
CA PRO A 97 6.15 8.16 20.28
C PRO A 97 7.13 9.17 19.66
N GLY A 98 6.89 10.46 19.88
CA GLY A 98 7.69 11.54 19.29
C GLY A 98 7.38 11.87 17.83
N GLY A 99 6.35 11.26 17.23
CA GLY A 99 5.88 11.60 15.88
C GLY A 99 4.94 12.82 15.87
N ASP A 100 4.76 13.40 14.67
CA ASP A 100 4.01 14.65 14.47
C ASP A 100 2.48 14.50 14.51
N LEU A 101 1.98 13.26 14.38
CA LEU A 101 0.56 12.95 14.42
C LEU A 101 -0.01 13.08 15.83
N ALA A 102 -1.12 13.81 15.95
CA ALA A 102 -1.83 13.92 17.21
C ALA A 102 -2.48 12.60 17.64
N LYS A 103 -2.56 12.39 18.96
CA LYS A 103 -3.43 11.36 19.52
C LYS A 103 -4.89 11.77 19.32
N VAL A 104 -5.62 10.98 18.54
CA VAL A 104 -7.05 11.19 18.27
C VAL A 104 -7.89 10.06 18.84
N GLN A 105 -9.11 10.38 19.25
CA GLN A 105 -10.05 9.40 19.80
C GLN A 105 -10.71 8.54 18.73
N ARG A 106 -10.72 9.02 17.48
CA ARG A 106 -11.31 8.32 16.34
C ARG A 106 -10.64 8.70 15.03
N ALA A 107 -10.64 7.78 14.08
CA ALA A 107 -10.20 8.01 12.72
C ALA A 107 -10.92 7.04 11.76
N VAL A 108 -10.81 7.30 10.46
CA VAL A 108 -11.27 6.43 9.38
C VAL A 108 -10.19 6.36 8.31
N CYS A 109 -9.89 5.13 7.88
CA CYS A 109 -9.13 4.88 6.67
C CYS A 109 -10.09 4.43 5.56
N MET A 110 -9.97 5.02 4.38
CA MET A 110 -10.71 4.57 3.20
C MET A 110 -9.78 3.87 2.22
N ILE A 111 -10.24 2.77 1.67
CA ILE A 111 -9.71 2.17 0.43
C ILE A 111 -10.85 2.17 -0.57
N SER A 112 -10.63 2.71 -1.77
CA SER A 112 -11.69 2.83 -2.76
C SER A 112 -11.23 2.45 -4.16
N ASN A 113 -12.11 1.76 -4.88
CA ASN A 113 -12.00 1.60 -6.33
C ASN A 113 -12.70 2.78 -6.98
N SER A 114 -11.94 3.63 -7.67
CA SER A 114 -12.45 4.80 -8.38
C SER A 114 -11.79 4.90 -9.73
N THR A 115 -12.57 5.28 -10.74
CA THR A 115 -12.07 5.52 -12.10
C THR A 115 -11.10 6.70 -12.19
N SER A 116 -11.05 7.56 -11.17
CA SER A 116 -10.05 8.65 -11.10
C SER A 116 -8.60 8.16 -11.01
N VAL A 117 -8.38 6.87 -10.71
CA VAL A 117 -7.04 6.26 -10.77
C VAL A 117 -6.45 6.28 -12.19
N ALA A 118 -7.28 6.33 -13.24
CA ALA A 118 -6.81 6.44 -14.63
C ALA A 118 -5.95 7.69 -14.86
N GLU A 119 -6.18 8.79 -14.12
CA GLU A 119 -5.32 9.98 -14.19
C GLU A 119 -3.89 9.70 -13.73
N VAL A 120 -3.70 8.73 -12.82
CA VAL A 120 -2.38 8.36 -12.31
C VAL A 120 -1.61 7.61 -13.38
N PHE A 121 -2.25 6.60 -13.97
CA PHE A 121 -1.68 5.81 -15.06
C PHE A 121 -1.34 6.70 -16.25
N SER A 122 -2.26 7.57 -16.67
CA SER A 122 -2.07 8.40 -17.87
C SER A 122 -0.86 9.32 -17.77
N ARG A 123 -0.57 9.84 -16.57
CA ARG A 123 0.64 10.65 -16.33
C ARG A 123 1.93 9.84 -16.40
N ILE A 124 1.90 8.58 -15.97
CA ILE A 124 3.06 7.68 -16.02
C ILE A 124 3.31 7.29 -17.48
N ASP A 125 2.26 6.88 -18.18
CA ASP A 125 2.28 6.51 -19.59
C ASP A 125 2.80 7.63 -20.47
N HIS A 126 2.33 8.85 -20.27
CA HIS A 126 2.83 10.00 -21.02
C HIS A 126 4.37 10.17 -20.87
N LYS A 127 4.90 9.99 -19.67
CA LYS A 127 6.36 10.09 -19.44
C LYS A 127 7.11 8.90 -20.02
N PHE A 128 6.56 7.70 -19.88
CA PHE A 128 7.10 6.49 -20.50
C PHE A 128 7.22 6.69 -22.02
N ASP A 129 6.15 7.12 -22.68
CA ASP A 129 6.08 7.31 -24.13
C ASP A 129 7.11 8.34 -24.61
N LEU A 130 7.26 9.46 -23.89
CA LEU A 130 8.26 10.49 -24.19
C LEU A 130 9.70 9.95 -24.11
N MET A 131 9.98 9.07 -23.17
CA MET A 131 11.30 8.45 -23.00
C MET A 131 11.54 7.36 -24.04
N TYR A 132 10.56 6.49 -24.25
CA TYR A 132 10.64 5.35 -25.15
C TYR A 132 10.75 5.76 -26.61
N ALA A 133 10.00 6.78 -27.04
CA ALA A 133 10.11 7.35 -28.38
C ALA A 133 11.53 7.86 -28.71
N LYS A 134 12.29 8.28 -27.68
CA LYS A 134 13.69 8.72 -27.81
C LYS A 134 14.70 7.60 -27.59
N ARG A 135 14.25 6.38 -27.30
CA ARG A 135 15.08 5.24 -26.86
C ARG A 135 16.02 5.60 -25.70
N ALA A 136 15.59 6.53 -24.84
CA ALA A 136 16.40 6.97 -23.72
C ALA A 136 16.55 5.80 -22.74
N PHE A 137 17.77 5.49 -22.29
CA PHE A 137 18.05 4.47 -21.27
C PHE A 137 17.60 3.01 -21.54
N VAL A 138 16.91 2.70 -22.66
CA VAL A 138 16.46 1.33 -23.01
C VAL A 138 17.61 0.31 -22.94
N HIS A 139 18.78 0.68 -23.45
CA HIS A 139 19.98 -0.16 -23.41
C HIS A 139 20.46 -0.54 -21.99
N TRP A 140 20.09 0.21 -20.95
CA TRP A 140 20.40 -0.15 -19.55
C TRP A 140 19.57 -1.34 -19.08
N TYR A 141 18.37 -1.53 -19.62
CA TYR A 141 17.49 -2.63 -19.25
C TYR A 141 17.80 -3.88 -20.09
N VAL A 142 17.94 -3.70 -21.41
CA VAL A 142 18.30 -4.79 -22.32
C VAL A 142 19.69 -5.35 -22.01
N GLY A 143 20.63 -4.49 -21.55
CA GLY A 143 21.95 -4.92 -21.11
C GLY A 143 21.95 -5.88 -19.91
N GLU A 144 20.86 -5.91 -19.14
CA GLU A 144 20.67 -6.80 -17.99
C GLU A 144 19.87 -8.07 -18.37
N GLY A 145 19.61 -8.27 -19.66
CA GLY A 145 18.97 -9.48 -20.19
C GLY A 145 17.44 -9.41 -20.31
N MET A 146 16.84 -8.24 -20.12
CA MET A 146 15.43 -8.00 -20.41
C MET A 146 15.21 -7.89 -21.92
N GLU A 147 14.13 -8.47 -22.44
CA GLU A 147 13.77 -8.33 -23.86
C GLU A 147 13.15 -6.96 -24.13
N GLU A 148 13.51 -6.31 -25.25
CA GLU A 148 12.96 -4.98 -25.57
C GLU A 148 11.44 -5.01 -25.77
N GLY A 149 10.88 -6.15 -26.20
CA GLY A 149 9.44 -6.33 -26.39
C GLY A 149 8.62 -6.17 -25.11
N GLU A 150 9.20 -6.49 -23.94
CA GLU A 150 8.53 -6.37 -22.64
C GLU A 150 8.13 -4.93 -22.31
N PHE A 151 8.87 -3.93 -22.82
CA PHE A 151 8.47 -2.52 -22.68
C PHE A 151 7.14 -2.23 -23.37
N SER A 152 6.98 -2.75 -24.58
CA SER A 152 5.77 -2.55 -25.38
C SER A 152 4.59 -3.32 -24.78
N GLU A 153 4.80 -4.56 -24.35
CA GLU A 153 3.78 -5.37 -23.69
C GLU A 153 3.28 -4.71 -22.39
N ALA A 154 4.19 -4.32 -21.49
CA ALA A 154 3.82 -3.67 -20.24
C ALA A 154 3.06 -2.36 -20.46
N ARG A 155 3.42 -1.61 -21.50
CA ARG A 155 2.75 -0.36 -21.89
C ARG A 155 1.36 -0.61 -22.48
N GLU A 156 1.19 -1.66 -23.26
CA GLU A 156 -0.10 -2.05 -23.85
C GLU A 156 -1.08 -2.51 -22.76
N ASP A 157 -0.63 -3.29 -21.79
CA ASP A 157 -1.44 -3.71 -20.64
C ASP A 157 -1.92 -2.53 -19.80
N LEU A 158 -1.04 -1.55 -19.56
CA LEU A 158 -1.42 -0.35 -18.83
C LEU A 158 -2.41 0.53 -19.62
N ALA A 159 -2.25 0.60 -20.95
CA ALA A 159 -3.22 1.25 -21.83
C ALA A 159 -4.60 0.58 -21.77
N ALA A 160 -4.63 -0.75 -21.77
CA ALA A 160 -5.86 -1.52 -21.65
C ALA A 160 -6.54 -1.25 -20.31
N LEU A 161 -5.78 -1.25 -19.21
CA LEU A 161 -6.30 -0.92 -17.88
C LEU A 161 -6.88 0.50 -17.81
N GLU A 162 -6.20 1.49 -18.38
CA GLU A 162 -6.72 2.85 -18.48
C GLU A 162 -8.05 2.89 -19.21
N LYS A 163 -8.11 2.23 -20.37
CA LYS A 163 -9.33 2.15 -21.17
C LYS A 163 -10.48 1.49 -20.42
N ASP A 164 -10.22 0.41 -19.69
CA ASP A 164 -11.22 -0.27 -18.86
C ASP A 164 -11.80 0.68 -17.80
N TYR A 165 -10.95 1.48 -17.13
CA TYR A 165 -11.40 2.47 -16.16
C TYR A 165 -12.18 3.63 -16.80
N GLU A 166 -11.79 4.07 -17.99
CA GLU A 166 -12.52 5.10 -18.76
C GLU A 166 -13.91 4.60 -19.18
N GLU A 167 -14.00 3.37 -19.68
CA GLU A 167 -15.26 2.72 -20.06
C GLU A 167 -16.20 2.60 -18.87
N VAL A 168 -15.72 2.11 -17.73
CA VAL A 168 -16.52 2.06 -16.48
C VAL A 168 -16.97 3.45 -16.03
N GLY A 169 -16.17 4.49 -16.28
CA GLY A 169 -16.52 5.87 -15.99
C GLY A 169 -17.62 6.43 -16.90
N ALA A 170 -17.57 6.07 -18.19
CA ALA A 170 -18.46 6.52 -19.25
C ALA A 170 -19.79 5.75 -19.29
N GLU A 171 -19.78 4.45 -19.02
CA GLU A 171 -20.92 3.57 -19.15
C GLU A 171 -21.89 3.65 -17.97
N GLY A 172 -23.17 3.75 -18.29
CA GLY A 172 -24.28 3.49 -17.38
C GLY A 172 -24.59 2.00 -17.34
N GLY A 173 -23.65 1.20 -16.81
CA GLY A 173 -23.83 -0.19 -16.39
C GLY A 173 -24.20 -1.22 -17.47
N ASP A 174 -23.21 -1.97 -17.94
CA ASP A 174 -23.41 -3.36 -18.33
C ASP A 174 -22.52 -4.28 -17.46
N ASP A 175 -23.22 -5.25 -16.87
CA ASP A 175 -22.81 -6.40 -16.04
C ASP A 175 -21.31 -6.63 -15.78
N VAL A 176 -20.73 -5.91 -14.81
CA VAL A 176 -19.45 -6.30 -14.18
C VAL A 176 -19.76 -7.08 -12.90
N GLY A 177 -19.33 -8.35 -12.88
CA GLY A 177 -19.56 -9.27 -11.78
C GLY A 177 -19.18 -8.69 -10.41
N ASP A 178 -20.01 -8.95 -9.40
CA ASP A 178 -19.85 -8.52 -8.01
C ASP A 178 -18.60 -9.16 -7.36
N GLU A 179 -17.42 -8.58 -7.58
CA GLU A 179 -16.27 -8.78 -6.72
C GLU A 179 -16.35 -7.83 -5.51
N SER A 180 -17.13 -8.26 -4.53
CA SER A 180 -17.19 -7.64 -3.21
C SER A 180 -15.79 -7.55 -2.59
N MET A 181 -15.33 -6.31 -2.35
CA MET A 181 -14.07 -6.00 -1.67
C MET A 181 -14.01 -6.61 -0.27
N LYS A 182 -13.39 -7.78 -0.12
CA LYS A 182 -13.10 -8.43 1.16
C LYS A 182 -11.73 -8.01 1.70
N ALA A 183 -11.55 -6.73 1.99
CA ALA A 183 -10.36 -6.27 2.70
C ALA A 183 -10.49 -6.56 4.21
N LYS A 184 -9.84 -7.63 4.72
CA LYS A 184 -9.63 -7.83 6.17
C LYS A 184 -8.36 -7.09 6.61
N VAL A 185 -8.39 -5.75 6.62
CA VAL A 185 -7.31 -4.93 7.22
C VAL A 185 -7.76 -4.46 8.60
N LYS A 186 -7.83 -5.38 9.58
CA LYS A 186 -8.34 -5.07 10.94
C LYS A 186 -7.25 -4.88 12.01
N SER A 187 -5.95 -5.01 11.72
CA SER A 187 -4.95 -4.97 12.80
C SER A 187 -3.54 -4.63 12.33
N LEU A 188 -3.32 -3.44 11.77
CA LEU A 188 -2.00 -2.82 11.87
C LEU A 188 -2.05 -1.78 12.99
N LEU A 189 -0.96 -1.71 13.76
CA LEU A 189 -0.72 -0.81 14.90
C LEU A 189 -1.37 -1.27 16.21
N VAL A 190 -0.68 -2.15 16.95
CA VAL A 190 -0.96 -2.44 18.36
C VAL A 190 0.35 -2.49 19.15
N GLY A 191 0.42 -1.66 20.21
CA GLY A 191 0.88 -1.92 21.58
C GLY A 191 2.18 -2.68 21.92
N VAL A 192 2.92 -3.22 20.95
CA VAL A 192 4.17 -3.93 21.22
C VAL A 192 5.28 -2.93 21.51
N ILE A 193 5.91 -3.06 22.68
CA ILE A 193 7.09 -2.25 23.00
C ILE A 193 8.32 -2.77 22.25
N PRO A 194 9.39 -1.97 22.08
CA PRO A 194 10.47 -2.28 21.14
C PRO A 194 11.22 -3.61 21.35
N ASP A 195 11.11 -4.23 22.52
CA ASP A 195 11.68 -5.54 22.86
C ASP A 195 10.78 -6.74 22.48
N GLY A 196 9.55 -6.47 22.00
CA GLY A 196 8.57 -7.49 21.63
C GLY A 196 7.64 -7.90 22.77
N GLN A 197 7.75 -7.31 23.97
CA GLN A 197 6.78 -7.60 25.03
C GLN A 197 5.47 -6.83 24.81
N MET A 198 4.37 -7.42 25.27
CA MET A 198 3.06 -6.77 25.30
C MET A 198 2.51 -6.85 26.72
N PRO A 199 2.70 -5.81 27.56
CA PRO A 199 2.24 -5.81 28.96
C PRO A 199 0.72 -5.95 29.13
N SER A 200 -0.05 -5.64 28.08
CA SER A 200 -1.51 -5.78 28.04
C SER A 200 -1.99 -7.20 27.76
N ASP A 201 -1.12 -8.05 27.22
CA ASP A 201 -1.45 -9.45 26.97
C ASP A 201 -1.26 -10.26 28.25
N LYS A 202 -2.36 -10.80 28.77
CA LYS A 202 -2.41 -11.62 29.99
C LYS A 202 -2.42 -13.12 29.68
N THR A 203 -2.40 -13.49 28.40
CA THR A 203 -2.62 -14.84 27.89
C THR A 203 -1.37 -15.36 27.20
N VAL A 204 -0.26 -15.43 27.92
CA VAL A 204 0.97 -16.10 27.45
C VAL A 204 0.62 -17.54 27.05
N GLY A 205 0.73 -17.86 25.76
CA GLY A 205 0.35 -19.17 25.19
C GLY A 205 -1.14 -19.36 24.88
N GLY A 206 -1.97 -18.32 24.94
CA GLY A 206 -3.37 -18.33 24.54
C GLY A 206 -3.56 -17.96 23.06
N GLY A 207 -3.69 -18.97 22.20
CA GLY A 207 -3.50 -18.84 20.75
C GLY A 207 -4.58 -18.12 19.90
N ASP A 208 -5.52 -17.35 20.44
CA ASP A 208 -6.72 -16.93 19.66
C ASP A 208 -7.02 -15.41 19.60
N ASP A 209 -6.06 -14.55 19.93
CA ASP A 209 -6.23 -13.11 19.73
C ASP A 209 -5.99 -12.70 18.26
N ALA A 210 -6.78 -11.75 17.75
CA ALA A 210 -6.66 -11.20 16.39
C ALA A 210 -5.23 -10.69 16.07
N PHE A 211 -4.46 -10.39 17.11
CA PHE A 211 -3.08 -9.97 17.08
C PHE A 211 -2.10 -11.04 16.56
N ASN A 212 -2.35 -12.33 16.85
CA ASN A 212 -1.52 -13.46 16.42
C ASN A 212 -1.52 -13.67 14.89
N THR A 213 -2.42 -12.99 14.18
CA THR A 213 -2.41 -12.89 12.72
C THR A 213 -1.11 -12.27 12.21
N PHE A 214 -0.59 -11.25 12.90
CA PHE A 214 0.60 -10.49 12.49
C PHE A 214 1.84 -10.82 13.31
N PHE A 215 1.69 -11.45 14.47
CA PHE A 215 2.79 -11.77 15.37
C PHE A 215 2.82 -13.26 15.68
N SER A 216 4.02 -13.77 15.92
CA SER A 216 4.27 -15.09 16.50
C SER A 216 4.72 -14.91 17.94
N GLU A 217 4.21 -15.73 18.84
CA GLU A 217 4.63 -15.71 20.24
C GLU A 217 5.74 -16.75 20.46
N THR A 218 6.81 -16.34 21.13
CA THR A 218 7.87 -17.25 21.59
C THR A 218 7.54 -17.79 22.98
N GLY A 219 8.14 -18.91 23.39
CA GLY A 219 7.95 -19.46 24.74
C GLY A 219 8.38 -18.54 25.90
N ALA A 220 9.06 -17.42 25.62
CA ALA A 220 9.42 -16.40 26.58
C ALA A 220 8.40 -15.23 26.65
N GLY A 221 7.24 -15.35 25.98
CA GLY A 221 6.21 -14.29 25.92
C GLY A 221 6.57 -13.12 24.99
N LYS A 222 7.64 -13.24 24.20
CA LYS A 222 8.02 -12.24 23.21
C LYS A 222 7.23 -12.44 21.92
N HIS A 223 6.64 -11.35 21.44
CA HIS A 223 5.91 -11.27 20.18
C HIS A 223 6.84 -10.81 19.06
N VAL A 224 7.06 -11.68 18.07
CA VAL A 224 7.91 -11.43 16.91
C VAL A 224 7.03 -11.23 15.68
N PRO A 225 7.14 -10.10 14.95
CA PRO A 225 6.37 -9.85 13.74
C PRO A 225 6.56 -10.94 12.69
N ARG A 226 5.49 -11.32 12.00
CA ARG A 226 5.51 -12.19 10.81
C ARG A 226 5.86 -11.34 9.57
N ALA A 227 7.07 -10.78 9.56
CA ALA A 227 7.55 -9.88 8.52
C ALA A 227 8.86 -10.38 7.92
N VAL A 228 9.12 -10.04 6.66
CA VAL A 228 10.42 -10.19 6.00
C VAL A 228 10.76 -8.85 5.37
N PHE A 229 11.96 -8.35 5.66
CA PHE A 229 12.53 -7.15 5.06
C PHE A 229 13.59 -7.61 4.07
N VAL A 230 13.50 -7.10 2.85
CA VAL A 230 14.40 -7.44 1.77
C VAL A 230 14.88 -6.17 1.11
N ASP A 231 16.18 -6.06 0.97
CA ASP A 231 16.82 -5.02 0.17
C ASP A 231 18.06 -5.61 -0.52
N LEU A 232 18.38 -5.10 -1.69
CA LEU A 232 19.56 -5.52 -2.45
C LEU A 232 20.85 -4.90 -1.92
N GLU A 233 20.73 -3.86 -1.11
CA GLU A 233 21.85 -3.21 -0.43
C GLU A 233 21.61 -3.12 1.09
N PRO A 234 22.66 -3.09 1.91
CA PRO A 234 22.53 -3.29 3.35
C PRO A 234 22.08 -2.05 4.12
N THR A 235 22.21 -0.84 3.58
CA THR A 235 22.13 0.41 4.36
C THR A 235 20.81 0.53 5.13
N VAL A 236 19.67 0.40 4.45
CA VAL A 236 18.34 0.55 5.07
C VAL A 236 18.06 -0.57 6.08
N ILE A 237 18.48 -1.80 5.79
CA ILE A 237 18.26 -2.94 6.68
C ILE A 237 19.16 -2.87 7.92
N ASP A 238 20.38 -2.37 7.77
CA ASP A 238 21.31 -2.22 8.90
C ASP A 238 20.84 -1.13 9.88
N GLU A 239 20.12 -0.11 9.41
CA GLU A 239 19.42 0.83 10.28
C GLU A 239 18.33 0.13 11.12
N VAL A 240 17.58 -0.81 10.54
CA VAL A 240 16.60 -1.62 11.30
C VAL A 240 17.31 -2.50 12.33
N ARG A 241 18.45 -3.10 11.97
CA ARG A 241 19.28 -3.95 12.86
C ARG A 241 19.93 -3.19 14.01
N THR A 242 20.12 -1.89 13.88
CA THR A 242 20.79 -1.06 14.88
C THR A 242 19.85 -0.10 15.59
N GLY A 243 18.65 0.13 15.04
CA GLY A 243 17.66 1.06 15.53
C GLY A 243 16.90 0.60 16.78
N THR A 244 15.91 1.40 17.16
CA THR A 244 15.10 1.22 18.38
C THR A 244 14.44 -0.16 18.46
N TYR A 245 13.99 -0.69 17.33
CA TYR A 245 13.26 -1.97 17.22
C TYR A 245 14.16 -3.15 16.82
N ARG A 246 15.48 -3.03 16.94
CA ARG A 246 16.44 -4.10 16.57
C ARG A 246 16.18 -5.46 17.22
N GLN A 247 15.56 -5.46 18.40
CA GLN A 247 15.22 -6.69 19.12
C GLN A 247 13.86 -7.25 18.71
N LEU A 248 13.02 -6.49 18.01
CA LEU A 248 11.66 -6.91 17.67
C LEU A 248 11.66 -7.99 16.58
N PHE A 249 12.50 -7.82 15.56
CA PHE A 249 12.56 -8.71 14.41
C PHE A 249 13.56 -9.85 14.62
N HIS A 250 13.28 -11.01 14.05
CA HIS A 250 14.25 -12.10 14.00
C HIS A 250 15.35 -11.77 12.96
N PRO A 251 16.64 -11.96 13.22
CA PRO A 251 17.70 -11.59 12.27
C PRO A 251 17.57 -12.25 10.89
N GLU A 252 17.02 -13.47 10.84
CA GLU A 252 16.75 -14.17 9.56
C GLU A 252 15.62 -13.53 8.72
N GLN A 253 14.84 -12.61 9.29
CA GLN A 253 13.81 -11.84 8.58
C GLN A 253 14.39 -10.61 7.89
N LEU A 254 15.66 -10.26 8.14
CA LEU A 254 16.31 -9.06 7.64
C LEU A 254 17.35 -9.46 6.58
N ILE A 255 16.96 -9.43 5.32
CA ILE A 255 17.73 -9.96 4.19
C ILE A 255 18.30 -8.82 3.35
N SER A 256 19.63 -8.69 3.37
CA SER A 256 20.35 -7.67 2.61
C SER A 256 21.26 -8.31 1.56
N GLY A 257 21.21 -7.82 0.33
CA GLY A 257 22.20 -8.09 -0.69
C GLY A 257 23.51 -7.31 -0.46
N LYS A 258 24.37 -7.29 -1.48
CA LYS A 258 25.65 -6.57 -1.47
C LYS A 258 25.74 -5.47 -2.52
N GLU A 259 24.83 -5.49 -3.49
CA GLU A 259 24.86 -4.64 -4.68
C GLU A 259 23.43 -4.22 -4.97
N ASP A 260 23.21 -2.92 -5.21
CA ASP A 260 21.87 -2.40 -5.46
C ASP A 260 21.40 -2.67 -6.90
N ALA A 261 20.11 -2.43 -7.13
CA ALA A 261 19.53 -2.44 -8.48
C ALA A 261 19.75 -1.12 -9.24
N ALA A 262 20.47 -0.14 -8.69
CA ALA A 262 20.79 1.15 -9.32
C ALA A 262 19.60 1.84 -10.03
N ASN A 263 18.42 1.83 -9.40
CA ASN A 263 17.16 2.32 -9.98
C ASN A 263 16.78 1.70 -11.34
N ASN A 264 17.17 0.45 -11.59
CA ASN A 264 16.87 -0.28 -12.82
C ASN A 264 16.06 -1.55 -12.49
N PHE A 265 14.81 -1.61 -12.97
CA PHE A 265 13.93 -2.77 -12.83
C PHE A 265 14.62 -4.05 -13.30
N ALA A 266 15.29 -4.03 -14.45
CA ALA A 266 15.90 -5.22 -15.02
C ALA A 266 17.03 -5.77 -14.14
N ARG A 267 17.76 -4.93 -13.42
CA ARG A 267 18.73 -5.39 -12.41
C ARG A 267 18.05 -6.10 -11.25
N GLY A 268 16.98 -5.51 -10.74
CA GLY A 268 16.19 -6.09 -9.67
C GLY A 268 15.48 -7.38 -10.09
N HIS A 269 15.13 -7.54 -11.37
CA HIS A 269 14.33 -8.67 -11.85
C HIS A 269 15.17 -9.79 -12.49
N TYR A 270 16.11 -9.43 -13.36
CA TYR A 270 16.79 -10.37 -14.26
C TYR A 270 18.19 -10.78 -13.81
N THR A 271 18.90 -9.92 -13.06
CA THR A 271 20.29 -10.17 -12.64
C THR A 271 20.42 -10.23 -11.12
N ILE A 272 20.66 -9.11 -10.46
CA ILE A 272 20.97 -9.03 -9.02
C ILE A 272 19.87 -9.66 -8.16
N GLY A 273 18.60 -9.39 -8.47
CA GLY A 273 17.51 -9.97 -7.68
C GLY A 273 17.37 -11.49 -7.82
N LYS A 274 17.76 -12.08 -8.96
CA LYS A 274 17.76 -13.54 -9.11
C LYS A 274 18.76 -14.22 -8.18
N GLU A 275 19.83 -13.54 -7.79
CA GLU A 275 20.82 -14.10 -6.85
C GLU A 275 20.26 -14.22 -5.42
N ILE A 276 19.29 -13.39 -5.05
CA ILE A 276 18.75 -13.33 -3.68
C ILE A 276 17.33 -13.91 -3.54
N VAL A 277 16.59 -14.06 -4.64
CA VAL A 277 15.17 -14.44 -4.60
C VAL A 277 14.93 -15.77 -3.87
N ASP A 278 15.77 -16.78 -4.12
CA ASP A 278 15.63 -18.09 -3.48
C ASP A 278 15.82 -18.00 -1.96
N LEU A 279 16.78 -17.20 -1.51
CA LEU A 279 16.98 -16.93 -0.09
C LEU A 279 15.75 -16.26 0.51
N CYS A 280 15.15 -15.29 -0.18
CA CYS A 280 13.94 -14.60 0.27
C CYS A 280 12.77 -15.57 0.39
N LEU A 281 12.54 -16.40 -0.64
CA LEU A 281 11.48 -17.41 -0.66
C LEU A 281 11.66 -18.44 0.46
N ASP A 282 12.89 -18.87 0.75
CA ASP A 282 13.16 -19.78 1.85
C ASP A 282 12.82 -19.17 3.22
N ARG A 283 13.08 -17.87 3.43
CA ARG A 283 12.67 -17.17 4.67
C ARG A 283 11.15 -17.00 4.75
N ILE A 284 10.50 -16.68 3.64
CA ILE A 284 9.04 -16.59 3.56
C ILE A 284 8.42 -17.96 3.87
N ARG A 285 8.96 -19.04 3.29
CA ARG A 285 8.49 -20.41 3.51
C ARG A 285 8.57 -20.81 4.98
N LYS A 286 9.69 -20.51 5.66
CA LYS A 286 9.82 -20.73 7.11
C LYS A 286 8.72 -20.02 7.92
N LEU A 287 8.36 -18.79 7.57
CA LEU A 287 7.28 -18.06 8.26
C LEU A 287 5.90 -18.62 7.91
N ALA A 288 5.69 -19.04 6.67
CA ALA A 288 4.46 -19.66 6.21
C ALA A 288 4.23 -21.01 6.92
N ASP A 289 5.27 -21.83 7.08
CA ASP A 289 5.21 -23.12 7.80
C ASP A 289 4.89 -22.93 9.29
N ASN A 290 5.28 -21.80 9.88
CA ASN A 290 4.93 -21.40 11.24
C ASN A 290 3.51 -20.84 11.38
N CYS A 291 2.71 -20.79 10.31
CA CYS A 291 1.32 -20.39 10.35
C CYS A 291 0.40 -21.62 10.35
N THR A 292 -0.56 -21.67 11.27
CA THR A 292 -1.61 -22.71 11.27
C THR A 292 -2.59 -22.57 10.10
N GLY A 293 -2.74 -21.35 9.59
CA GLY A 293 -3.62 -21.03 8.47
C GLY A 293 -3.23 -19.73 7.79
N LEU A 294 -2.16 -19.74 6.98
CA LEU A 294 -1.74 -18.57 6.21
C LEU A 294 -2.88 -18.09 5.30
N GLN A 295 -3.27 -16.83 5.47
CA GLN A 295 -4.32 -16.19 4.66
C GLN A 295 -3.77 -15.60 3.36
N GLY A 296 -2.60 -14.98 3.44
CA GLY A 296 -2.05 -14.21 2.33
C GLY A 296 -0.79 -13.43 2.74
N PHE A 297 -0.36 -12.56 1.84
CA PHE A 297 0.82 -11.70 1.98
C PHE A 297 0.41 -10.24 1.86
N LEU A 298 1.00 -9.41 2.72
CA LEU A 298 1.02 -7.97 2.53
C LEU A 298 2.38 -7.61 1.94
N VAL A 299 2.38 -7.04 0.74
CA VAL A 299 3.61 -6.68 0.00
C VAL A 299 3.73 -5.17 -0.01
N PHE A 300 4.86 -4.65 0.47
CA PHE A 300 5.16 -3.22 0.50
C PHE A 300 6.36 -2.98 -0.41
N ASN A 301 6.16 -2.20 -1.47
CA ASN A 301 7.22 -1.92 -2.43
C ASN A 301 7.03 -0.54 -3.09
N ALA A 302 8.12 0.03 -3.58
CA ALA A 302 8.09 1.22 -4.43
C ALA A 302 8.22 0.81 -5.89
N VAL A 303 7.31 1.28 -6.75
CA VAL A 303 7.30 0.92 -8.18
C VAL A 303 8.29 1.76 -9.01
N GLY A 304 8.83 2.85 -8.45
CA GLY A 304 9.80 3.71 -9.13
C GLY A 304 11.26 3.28 -9.01
N GLY A 305 11.63 2.57 -7.93
CA GLY A 305 13.03 2.16 -7.67
C GLY A 305 13.34 0.76 -8.20
N GLY A 306 14.61 0.41 -8.40
CA GLY A 306 15.01 -0.86 -9.03
C GLY A 306 14.72 -2.11 -8.19
N THR A 307 14.97 -2.05 -6.88
CA THR A 307 14.70 -3.16 -5.95
C THR A 307 13.19 -3.36 -5.77
N GLY A 308 12.47 -2.30 -5.40
CA GLY A 308 11.02 -2.37 -5.14
C GLY A 308 10.20 -2.76 -6.37
N SER A 309 10.61 -2.30 -7.55
CA SER A 309 9.97 -2.67 -8.82
C SER A 309 10.41 -4.06 -9.26
N GLY A 310 11.69 -4.24 -9.61
CA GLY A 310 12.22 -5.46 -10.22
C GLY A 310 12.17 -6.69 -9.31
N LEU A 311 12.82 -6.61 -8.14
CA LEU A 311 12.82 -7.73 -7.19
C LEU A 311 11.43 -7.94 -6.59
N GLY A 312 10.67 -6.86 -6.37
CA GLY A 312 9.28 -6.94 -5.93
C GLY A 312 8.40 -7.74 -6.89
N SER A 313 8.46 -7.43 -8.19
CA SER A 313 7.78 -8.16 -9.26
C SER A 313 8.21 -9.62 -9.33
N LEU A 314 9.53 -9.88 -9.29
CA LEU A 314 10.06 -11.25 -9.29
C LEU A 314 9.57 -12.06 -8.07
N LEU A 315 9.52 -11.45 -6.88
CA LEU A 315 8.98 -12.11 -5.69
C LEU A 315 7.49 -12.41 -5.83
N LEU A 316 6.69 -11.49 -6.38
CA LEU A 316 5.26 -11.67 -6.60
C LEU A 316 4.96 -12.82 -7.58
N GLU A 317 5.71 -12.94 -8.66
CA GLU A 317 5.65 -14.07 -9.59
C GLU A 317 5.88 -15.39 -8.86
N ARG A 318 6.98 -15.48 -8.10
CA ARG A 318 7.34 -16.69 -7.37
C ARG A 318 6.35 -17.04 -6.27
N LEU A 319 5.82 -16.04 -5.57
CA LEU A 319 4.74 -16.23 -4.59
C LEU A 319 3.44 -16.70 -5.24
N SER A 320 3.15 -16.27 -6.47
CA SER A 320 1.98 -16.74 -7.21
C SER A 320 2.12 -18.20 -7.64
N VAL A 321 3.35 -18.65 -7.94
CA VAL A 321 3.65 -20.07 -8.21
C VAL A 321 3.55 -20.91 -6.92
N ASP A 322 4.26 -20.53 -5.86
CA ASP A 322 4.35 -21.32 -4.63
C ASP A 322 3.05 -21.27 -3.79
N TYR A 323 2.33 -20.15 -3.86
CA TYR A 323 1.16 -19.85 -3.02
C TYR A 323 -0.04 -19.32 -3.83
N GLY A 324 -0.31 -19.89 -5.01
CA GLY A 324 -1.35 -19.38 -5.93
C GLY A 324 -2.77 -19.23 -5.39
N LYS A 325 -3.13 -19.92 -4.29
CA LYS A 325 -4.44 -19.78 -3.62
C LYS A 325 -4.47 -18.72 -2.50
N LYS A 326 -3.35 -18.06 -2.23
CA LYS A 326 -3.19 -17.10 -1.14
C LYS A 326 -3.28 -15.68 -1.69
N SER A 327 -4.03 -14.84 -1.00
CA SER A 327 -4.21 -13.45 -1.41
C SER A 327 -2.93 -12.64 -1.23
N LYS A 328 -2.68 -11.70 -2.14
CA LYS A 328 -1.53 -10.80 -2.17
C LYS A 328 -2.09 -9.38 -2.24
N LEU A 329 -1.92 -8.63 -1.15
CA LEU A 329 -2.35 -7.23 -1.05
C LEU A 329 -1.10 -6.35 -1.11
N GLY A 330 -0.99 -5.56 -2.16
CA GLY A 330 0.10 -4.61 -2.38
C GLY A 330 -0.17 -3.25 -1.77
N PHE A 331 0.83 -2.67 -1.10
CA PHE A 331 0.92 -1.27 -0.73
C PHE A 331 2.06 -0.66 -1.54
N THR A 332 1.70 -0.04 -2.65
CA THR A 332 2.65 0.32 -3.71
C THR A 332 2.89 1.82 -3.68
N VAL A 333 4.14 2.21 -3.41
CA VAL A 333 4.56 3.62 -3.42
C VAL A 333 4.85 4.04 -4.85
N TYR A 334 4.07 5.00 -5.33
CA TYR A 334 4.15 5.59 -6.64
C TYR A 334 5.04 6.83 -6.63
N PRO A 335 5.96 6.95 -7.61
CA PRO A 335 6.85 8.09 -7.73
C PRO A 335 6.08 9.37 -8.10
N SER A 336 6.55 10.50 -7.58
CA SER A 336 6.09 11.84 -7.95
C SER A 336 7.18 12.60 -8.69
N PRO A 337 6.88 13.36 -9.75
CA PRO A 337 7.86 14.25 -10.39
C PRO A 337 8.54 15.25 -9.43
N GLN A 338 7.89 15.64 -8.33
CA GLN A 338 8.46 16.63 -7.39
C GLN A 338 9.48 16.01 -6.43
N VAL A 339 9.35 14.71 -6.17
CA VAL A 339 10.15 13.96 -5.18
C VAL A 339 10.95 12.82 -5.84
N SER A 340 10.92 12.76 -7.18
CA SER A 340 11.57 11.74 -8.00
C SER A 340 13.09 11.83 -7.82
N THR A 341 13.70 10.68 -7.58
CA THR A 341 15.15 10.57 -7.39
C THR A 341 15.86 10.03 -8.63
N SER A 342 15.08 9.48 -9.58
CA SER A 342 15.63 8.85 -10.78
C SER A 342 14.83 9.17 -12.05
N VAL A 343 15.56 9.47 -13.13
CA VAL A 343 14.99 9.78 -14.44
C VAL A 343 14.30 8.59 -15.10
N VAL A 344 14.64 7.36 -14.70
CA VAL A 344 14.08 6.12 -15.28
C VAL A 344 12.89 5.55 -14.50
N GLU A 345 12.41 6.25 -13.47
CA GLU A 345 11.22 5.87 -12.71
C GLU A 345 9.99 5.55 -13.57
N PRO A 346 9.70 6.25 -14.69
CA PRO A 346 8.57 5.89 -15.55
C PRO A 346 8.66 4.47 -16.12
N TYR A 347 9.85 4.01 -16.51
CA TYR A 347 10.03 2.64 -17.00
C TYR A 347 9.81 1.61 -15.90
N ASN A 348 10.46 1.79 -14.75
CA ASN A 348 10.29 0.89 -13.61
C ASN A 348 8.82 0.79 -13.19
N ASN A 349 8.10 1.91 -13.23
CA ASN A 349 6.70 1.96 -12.82
C ASN A 349 5.79 1.18 -13.79
N VAL A 350 5.92 1.41 -15.10
CA VAL A 350 5.11 0.66 -16.09
C VAL A 350 5.39 -0.83 -16.01
N LEU A 351 6.68 -1.23 -15.95
CA LEU A 351 7.08 -2.63 -15.85
C LEU A 351 6.60 -3.30 -14.55
N SER A 352 6.72 -2.60 -13.42
CA SER A 352 6.24 -3.11 -12.14
C SER A 352 4.73 -3.21 -12.10
N THR A 353 4.02 -2.23 -12.66
CA THR A 353 2.56 -2.21 -12.69
C THR A 353 2.01 -3.33 -13.57
N HIS A 354 2.63 -3.62 -14.71
CA HIS A 354 2.32 -4.80 -15.52
C HIS A 354 2.38 -6.10 -14.70
N SER A 355 3.47 -6.34 -13.97
CA SER A 355 3.59 -7.51 -13.09
C SER A 355 2.60 -7.50 -11.91
N LEU A 356 2.31 -6.30 -11.35
CA LEU A 356 1.31 -6.15 -10.29
C LEU A 356 -0.10 -6.57 -10.75
N LEU A 357 -0.46 -6.29 -12.01
CA LEU A 357 -1.77 -6.64 -12.57
C LEU A 357 -2.00 -8.16 -12.60
N GLU A 358 -0.96 -8.93 -12.89
CA GLU A 358 -1.07 -10.39 -12.97
C GLU A 358 -0.98 -11.07 -11.59
N HIS A 359 -0.17 -10.52 -10.69
CA HIS A 359 0.23 -11.25 -9.47
C HIS A 359 -0.27 -10.63 -8.17
N THR A 360 -1.05 -9.56 -8.20
CA THR A 360 -1.61 -8.94 -6.99
C THR A 360 -3.13 -8.93 -7.06
N ASP A 361 -3.80 -9.42 -6.02
CA ASP A 361 -5.27 -9.41 -5.96
C ASP A 361 -5.80 -7.98 -5.74
N VAL A 362 -5.08 -7.16 -4.98
CA VAL A 362 -5.41 -5.75 -4.73
C VAL A 362 -4.13 -4.94 -4.56
N ALA A 363 -3.96 -3.87 -5.33
CA ALA A 363 -2.87 -2.89 -5.13
C ALA A 363 -3.43 -1.55 -4.63
N ILE A 364 -2.97 -1.13 -3.45
CA ILE A 364 -3.27 0.18 -2.84
C ILE A 364 -2.15 1.13 -3.22
N LEU A 365 -2.50 2.17 -3.99
CA LEU A 365 -1.55 3.17 -4.44
C LEU A 365 -1.33 4.20 -3.32
N LEU A 366 -0.07 4.58 -3.16
CA LEU A 366 0.41 5.63 -2.26
C LEU A 366 1.32 6.55 -3.07
N ASP A 367 0.90 7.78 -3.33
CA ASP A 367 1.66 8.75 -4.11
C ASP A 367 2.50 9.63 -3.18
N ASN A 368 3.81 9.65 -3.40
CA ASN A 368 4.74 10.47 -2.62
C ASN A 368 4.35 11.97 -2.62
N GLU A 369 3.81 12.51 -3.72
CA GLU A 369 3.38 13.91 -3.76
C GLU A 369 2.19 14.17 -2.85
N ALA A 370 1.21 13.27 -2.88
CA ALA A 370 -0.01 13.43 -2.12
C ALA A 370 0.29 13.34 -0.62
N ILE A 371 1.15 12.40 -0.23
CA ILE A 371 1.60 12.24 1.16
C ILE A 371 2.42 13.47 1.59
N TYR A 372 3.34 13.95 0.75
CA TYR A 372 4.13 15.16 1.00
C TYR A 372 3.22 16.39 1.21
N ASP A 373 2.24 16.59 0.33
CA ASP A 373 1.25 17.67 0.41
C ASP A 373 0.38 17.59 1.68
N ILE A 374 0.04 16.38 2.11
CA ILE A 374 -0.69 16.13 3.37
C ILE A 374 0.17 16.52 4.56
N CYS A 375 1.41 16.04 4.64
CA CYS A 375 2.33 16.37 5.73
C CYS A 375 2.52 17.88 5.86
N ARG A 376 2.76 18.56 4.73
CA ARG A 376 2.99 20.02 4.73
C ARG A 376 1.77 20.82 5.18
N ARG A 377 0.57 20.43 4.75
CA ARG A 377 -0.66 21.19 5.01
C ARG A 377 -1.29 20.88 6.36
N SER A 378 -1.32 19.60 6.71
CA SER A 378 -2.07 19.09 7.85
C SER A 378 -1.21 18.94 9.09
N LEU A 379 0.10 18.69 8.92
CA LEU A 379 1.05 18.54 10.02
C LEU A 379 1.98 19.75 10.19
N ASP A 380 1.86 20.76 9.32
CA ASP A 380 2.70 21.98 9.31
C ASP A 380 4.21 21.70 9.17
N ILE A 381 4.56 20.56 8.54
CA ILE A 381 5.94 20.17 8.28
C ILE A 381 6.43 20.88 7.01
N GLU A 382 7.34 21.85 7.13
CA GLU A 382 7.79 22.65 5.99
C GLU A 382 8.51 21.81 4.91
N ARG A 383 9.26 20.80 5.33
CA ARG A 383 10.03 19.89 4.48
C ARG A 383 9.91 18.44 4.95
N PRO A 384 8.82 17.74 4.59
CA PRO A 384 8.70 16.30 4.79
C PRO A 384 9.87 15.56 4.11
N THR A 385 10.42 14.55 4.77
CA THR A 385 11.57 13.75 4.30
C THR A 385 11.22 12.29 4.19
#